data_AF-A0A7C4U2B6-F1
#
_entry.id   AF-A0A7C4U2B6-F1
#
_cell.length_a   1.000
_cell.length_b   1.000
_cell.length_c   1.000
_cell.angle_alpha   90.00
_cell.angle_beta   90.00
_cell.angle_gamma   90.00
#
_symmetry.space_group_name_H-M   'P 1'
#
loop_
_entity.id
_entity.type
_entity.pdbx_description
1 polymer ?
#
loop_
_entity_poly.entity_id
_entity_poly.type
_entity_poly.pdbx_seq_one_letter_code
_entity_poly.pdbx_strand_id
1 'polypeptide(L)'
;MPPMLDKTTGYIKLNRFTENSYEEFMEALESLKKQGLKGLVFDLRGNGGGFMNEAVDIADEFLDGDKLIVYTQGVNSKKVEYR
;
A
#
# COMPACT_ATOMS: atom_id res chain seq x y z
N MET A 1 -14.94 -9.78 0.04
CA MET A 1 -14.09 -9.71 1.26
C MET A 1 -12.75 -10.35 0.94
N PRO A 2 -11.63 -9.72 1.30
CA PRO A 2 -10.30 -10.31 1.11
C PRO A 2 -10.16 -11.62 1.90
N PRO A 3 -9.46 -12.63 1.36
CA PRO A 3 -9.36 -13.93 2.01
C PRO A 3 -8.30 -13.94 3.14
N MET A 4 -8.58 -14.73 4.18
CA MET A 4 -7.57 -15.23 5.10
C MET A 4 -6.91 -16.47 4.50
N LEU A 5 -5.58 -16.53 4.45
CA LEU A 5 -4.81 -17.69 3.99
C LEU A 5 -4.72 -18.79 5.04
N ASP A 6 -4.67 -18.37 6.31
CA ASP A 6 -4.70 -19.24 7.49
C ASP A 6 -5.45 -18.55 8.64
N LYS A 7 -5.36 -19.06 9.87
CA LYS A 7 -6.05 -18.50 11.03
C LYS A 7 -5.67 -17.06 11.38
N THR A 8 -4.55 -16.56 10.88
CA THR A 8 -3.94 -15.29 11.27
C THR A 8 -3.36 -14.48 10.11
N THR A 9 -3.13 -15.10 8.96
CA THR A 9 -2.54 -14.43 7.79
C THR A 9 -3.63 -14.03 6.80
N GLY A 10 -3.73 -12.74 6.51
CA GLY A 10 -4.62 -12.19 5.49
C GLY A 10 -3.90 -11.98 4.16
N TYR A 11 -4.66 -11.87 3.08
CA TYR A 11 -4.13 -11.65 1.73
C TYR A 11 -4.89 -10.53 1.02
N ILE A 12 -4.12 -9.57 0.49
CA ILE A 12 -4.62 -8.50 -0.37
C ILE A 12 -3.79 -8.54 -1.65
N LYS A 13 -4.46 -8.46 -2.81
CA LYS A 13 -3.78 -8.35 -4.10
C LYS A 13 -4.15 -7.03 -4.76
N LEU A 14 -3.14 -6.28 -5.20
CA LEU A 14 -3.34 -5.05 -5.97
C LEU A 14 -2.69 -5.18 -7.34
N ASN A 15 -3.51 -5.20 -8.39
CA ASN A 15 -3.05 -5.38 -9.78
C ASN A 15 -2.57 -4.05 -10.43
N ARG A 16 -2.98 -2.89 -9.90
CA ARG A 16 -2.59 -1.56 -10.40
C ARG A 16 -2.94 -0.51 -9.34
N PHE A 17 -2.17 0.57 -9.27
CA PHE A 17 -2.50 1.74 -8.46
C PHE A 17 -3.46 2.67 -9.22
N THR A 18 -4.74 2.63 -8.88
CA THR A 18 -5.84 3.50 -9.34
C THR A 18 -6.15 4.57 -8.28
N GLU A 19 -6.94 5.58 -8.63
CA GLU A 19 -7.25 6.75 -7.78
C GLU A 19 -7.85 6.40 -6.40
N ASN A 20 -8.49 5.24 -6.26
CA ASN A 20 -9.09 4.81 -4.98
C ASN A 20 -8.33 3.65 -4.32
N SER A 21 -7.11 3.35 -4.77
CA SER A 21 -6.37 2.16 -4.31
C SER A 21 -6.07 2.21 -2.81
N TYR A 22 -5.74 3.37 -2.27
CA TYR A 22 -5.51 3.53 -0.85
C TYR A 22 -6.78 3.25 -0.02
N GLU A 23 -7.91 3.83 -0.41
CA GLU A 23 -9.21 3.61 0.26
C GLU A 23 -9.59 2.12 0.23
N GLU A 24 -9.56 1.49 -0.96
CA GLU A 24 -9.89 0.07 -1.12
C GLU A 24 -8.92 -0.84 -0.32
N PHE A 25 -7.64 -0.48 -0.25
CA PHE A 25 -6.66 -1.19 0.56
C PHE A 25 -6.99 -1.11 2.06
N MET A 26 -7.33 0.08 2.57
CA MET A 26 -7.65 0.28 3.98
C MET A 26 -8.96 -0.43 4.37
N GLU A 27 -9.99 -0.38 3.53
CA GLU A 27 -11.22 -1.14 3.75
C GLU A 27 -10.96 -2.64 3.85
N ALA A 28 -10.14 -3.17 2.93
CA ALA A 28 -9.75 -4.57 2.93
C ALA A 28 -8.93 -4.92 4.19
N LEU A 29 -7.97 -4.08 4.57
CA LEU A 29 -7.13 -4.28 5.73
C LEU A 29 -7.94 -4.27 7.03
N GLU A 30 -8.86 -3.33 7.20
CA GLU A 30 -9.75 -3.26 8.37
C GLU A 30 -10.70 -4.46 8.44
N SER A 31 -11.20 -4.94 7.29
CA SER A 31 -11.98 -6.18 7.22
C SER A 31 -11.17 -7.39 7.69
N LEU A 32 -9.89 -7.48 7.33
CA LEU A 32 -9.00 -8.55 7.78
C LEU A 32 -8.65 -8.41 9.27
N LYS A 33 -8.36 -7.21 9.76
CA LYS A 33 -8.10 -6.95 11.20
C LYS A 33 -9.25 -7.45 12.08
N LYS A 34 -10.50 -7.18 11.67
CA LYS A 34 -11.71 -7.70 12.36
C LYS A 34 -11.79 -9.24 12.39
N GLN A 35 -11.09 -9.92 11.49
CA GLN A 35 -11.01 -11.39 11.43
C GLN A 35 -9.82 -11.97 12.23
N GLY A 36 -9.06 -11.14 12.95
CA GLY A 36 -7.93 -11.59 13.78
C GLY A 36 -6.58 -11.60 13.06
N LEU A 37 -6.39 -10.71 12.07
CA LEU A 37 -5.14 -10.54 11.33
C LEU A 37 -3.93 -10.36 12.26
N LYS A 38 -2.87 -11.11 12.00
CA LYS A 38 -1.53 -10.94 12.60
C LYS A 38 -0.42 -10.82 11.56
N GLY A 39 -0.64 -11.28 10.34
CA GLY A 39 0.29 -11.15 9.22
C GLY A 39 -0.47 -10.83 7.94
N LEU A 40 0.14 -10.04 7.06
CA LEU A 40 -0.44 -9.67 5.78
C LEU A 40 0.49 -10.10 4.65
N VAL A 41 -0.05 -10.82 3.66
CA VAL A 41 0.57 -10.97 2.35
C VAL A 41 -0.03 -9.92 1.42
N PHE A 42 0.75 -8.91 1.08
CA PHE A 42 0.36 -7.91 0.09
C PHE A 42 0.99 -8.26 -1.27
N ASP A 43 0.18 -8.77 -2.18
CA ASP A 43 0.61 -9.29 -3.47
C ASP A 43 0.55 -8.22 -4.57
N LEU A 44 1.73 -7.81 -5.01
CA LEU A 44 1.94 -6.86 -6.10
C LEU A 44 2.40 -7.53 -7.40
N ARG A 45 2.33 -8.87 -7.51
CA ARG A 45 2.74 -9.57 -8.73
C ARG A 45 1.82 -9.21 -9.88
N GLY A 46 2.43 -8.84 -11.01
CA GLY A 46 1.70 -8.36 -12.19
C GLY A 46 1.23 -6.90 -12.09
N ASN A 47 1.63 -6.17 -11.04
CA ASN A 47 1.33 -4.75 -10.90
C ASN A 47 2.29 -3.91 -11.75
N GLY A 48 1.76 -3.22 -12.76
CA GLY A 48 2.51 -2.36 -13.66
C GLY A 48 2.75 -0.93 -13.16
N GLY A 49 2.38 -0.62 -11.91
CA GLY A 49 2.42 0.72 -11.32
C GLY A 49 1.07 1.42 -11.38
N GLY A 50 1.09 2.75 -11.53
CA GLY A 50 -0.09 3.59 -11.52
C GLY A 50 0.16 4.92 -10.83
N PHE A 51 -0.81 5.42 -10.08
CA PHE A 51 -0.66 6.67 -9.34
C PHE A 51 0.36 6.53 -8.21
N MET A 52 1.37 7.41 -8.21
CA MET A 52 2.45 7.37 -7.23
C MET A 52 1.97 7.74 -5.82
N ASN A 53 1.07 8.71 -5.70
CA ASN A 53 0.55 9.14 -4.40
C ASN A 53 -0.13 7.98 -3.66
N GLU A 54 -0.96 7.20 -4.36
CA GLU A 54 -1.59 5.99 -3.81
C GLU A 54 -0.57 4.97 -3.29
N ALA A 55 0.56 4.82 -4.00
CA ALA A 55 1.63 3.93 -3.56
C ALA A 55 2.38 4.48 -2.34
N VAL A 56 2.54 5.81 -2.26
CA VAL A 56 3.12 6.50 -1.10
C VAL A 56 2.22 6.34 0.11
N ASP A 57 0.92 6.62 -0.02
CA ASP A 57 -0.04 6.54 1.07
C ASP A 57 -0.16 5.11 1.62
N ILE A 58 -0.19 4.09 0.74
CA ILE A 58 -0.17 2.69 1.17
C ILE A 58 1.17 2.32 1.86
N ALA A 59 2.29 2.86 1.39
CA ALA A 59 3.60 2.57 1.99
C ALA A 59 3.74 3.18 3.39
N ASP A 60 3.18 4.37 3.60
CA ASP A 60 3.21 5.10 4.88
C ASP A 60 2.56 4.29 6.01
N GLU A 61 1.48 3.54 5.73
CA GLU A 61 0.82 2.65 6.70
C GLU A 61 1.73 1.57 7.31
N PHE A 62 2.87 1.27 6.66
CA PHE A 62 3.84 0.28 7.14
C PHE A 62 5.08 0.89 7.79
N LEU A 63 5.25 2.20 7.72
CA LEU A 63 6.45 2.89 8.18
C LEU A 63 6.19 3.64 9.49
N ASP A 64 7.15 3.58 10.38
CA ASP A 64 7.12 4.29 11.65
C ASP A 64 7.81 5.65 11.55
N GLY A 65 7.12 6.70 12.00
CA GLY A 65 7.63 8.06 12.06
C GLY A 65 7.75 8.72 10.68
N ASP A 66 8.42 9.87 10.63
CA ASP A 66 8.60 10.68 9.42
C ASP A 66 9.80 10.17 8.59
N LYS A 67 9.59 9.09 7.83
CA LYS A 67 10.63 8.41 7.04
C LYS A 67 10.47 8.72 5.56
N LEU A 68 11.57 9.09 4.91
CA LEU A 68 11.58 9.26 3.45
C LEU A 68 11.17 7.97 2.73
N ILE A 69 10.02 8.02 2.05
CA ILE A 69 9.46 6.93 1.25
C ILE A 69 10.11 6.95 -0.14
N VAL A 70 9.98 8.08 -0.84
CA VAL A 70 10.49 8.26 -2.20
C VAL A 70 10.79 9.74 -2.47
N TYR A 71 11.65 10.02 -3.44
CA TYR A 71 11.83 11.36 -3.95
C TYR A 71 11.88 11.36 -5.48
N THR A 72 11.49 12.49 -6.06
CA THR A 72 11.68 12.75 -7.50
C THR A 72 12.72 13.84 -7.68
N GLN A 73 13.61 13.66 -8.65
CA GLN A 73 14.65 14.63 -9.00
C GLN A 73 14.61 14.84 -10.52
N GLY A 74 14.11 16.00 -10.94
CA GLY A 74 14.16 16.41 -12.34
C GLY A 74 15.51 17.04 -12.67
N VAL A 75 15.90 17.00 -13.96
CA VAL A 75 17.10 17.72 -14.45
C VAL A 75 16.94 19.23 -14.27
N ASN A 76 15.73 19.76 -14.47
CA ASN A 76 15.39 21.17 -14.35
C ASN A 76 14.31 21.46 -13.29
N SER A 77 14.00 20.48 -12.43
CA SER A 77 12.98 20.60 -11.39
C SER A 77 13.62 20.38 -10.02
N LYS A 78 13.09 21.07 -9.01
CA LYS A 78 13.53 20.87 -7.62
C LYS A 78 13.20 19.44 -7.18
N LYS A 79 14.03 18.91 -6.28
CA LYS A 79 13.77 17.67 -5.58
C LYS A 79 12.43 17.77 -4.85
N VAL A 80 11.56 16.78 -5.02
CA VAL A 80 10.34 16.62 -4.22
C VAL A 80 10.47 15.35 -3.42
N GLU A 81 10.28 15.44 -2.11
CA GLU A 81 10.34 14.31 -1.18
C GLU A 81 8.93 13.95 -0.73
N TYR A 82 8.69 12.64 -0.61
CA TYR A 82 7.50 12.04 -0.07
C TYR A 82 7.94 11.25 1.15
N ARG A 83 7.37 11.57 2.30
CA ARG A 83 7.74 11.06 3.61
C ARG A 83 6.49 10.68 4.36
#